data_AF-A0A924B4U7-F1
#
_entry.id   AF-A0A924B4U7-F1
#
_cell.length_a   1.000
_cell.length_b   1.000
_cell.length_c   1.000
_cell.angle_alpha   90.00
_cell.angle_beta   90.00
_cell.angle_gamma   90.00
#
_symmetry.space_group_name_H-M   'P 1'
#
loop_
_entity.id
_entity.type
_entity.pdbx_description
1 polymer ?
#
loop_
_entity_poly.entity_id
_entity_poly.type
_entity_poly.pdbx_seq_one_letter_code
_entity_poly.pdbx_strand_id
1 'polypeptide(L)'
;MQVGRLHSAWERSSRIGASADRSRGDRVGAAAAPASHVPALERAPVAAPASTVDPRALAARFGPWLLVVVALLFPMIDASLGLEMMNPMLRILTSVMLALGLNIVVGFAGLLDLGYVAFWAIGAYCVGWLASSQFSTIKVHVMSGMDHGIPGVHLSIWLIFPIAAVVTALFGVLLGAPTLRLRGDYLAIVTLGFGEIIPSVFRNGDDILGRNLTNGTAGISGLDAPSMGGPAVDNSLGVGWGTWGPLNLSPWY
;
A
#
# COMPACT_ATOMS: atom_id res chain seq x y z
N MET A 1 -51.40 11.63 -19.63
CA MET A 1 -50.48 11.39 -18.50
C MET A 1 -49.06 11.49 -19.06
N GLN A 2 -48.44 12.68 -19.21
CA GLN A 2 -47.60 13.40 -18.22
C GLN A 2 -46.81 12.40 -17.36
N VAL A 3 -45.49 12.25 -17.53
CA VAL A 3 -44.44 13.18 -17.03
C VAL A 3 -43.21 13.15 -17.96
N GLY A 4 -42.80 14.33 -18.45
CA GLY A 4 -41.62 14.49 -19.30
C GLY A 4 -41.35 15.95 -19.61
N ARG A 5 -41.08 16.78 -18.59
CA ARG A 5 -40.71 18.20 -18.73
C ARG A 5 -40.00 18.70 -17.47
N LEU A 6 -38.68 18.48 -17.35
CA LEU A 6 -37.83 19.22 -16.39
C LEU A 6 -36.39 19.47 -16.90
N HIS A 7 -36.16 19.50 -18.22
CA HIS A 7 -34.79 19.70 -18.77
C HIS A 7 -34.59 20.97 -19.62
N SER A 8 -35.56 21.91 -19.65
CA SER A 8 -35.52 23.08 -20.57
C SER A 8 -35.48 24.46 -19.89
N ALA A 9 -35.11 24.50 -18.60
CA ALA A 9 -35.12 25.73 -17.80
C ALA A 9 -33.74 26.39 -17.60
N TRP A 10 -32.62 25.73 -17.93
CA TRP A 10 -31.28 26.26 -17.61
C TRP A 10 -30.54 26.94 -18.79
N GLU A 11 -31.02 26.80 -20.02
CA GLU A 11 -30.29 27.26 -21.22
C GLU A 11 -30.64 28.70 -21.68
N ARG A 12 -31.48 29.42 -20.92
CA ARG A 12 -32.04 30.73 -21.32
C ARG A 12 -31.47 31.95 -20.61
N SER A 13 -30.53 31.80 -19.68
CA SER A 13 -30.02 32.93 -18.88
C SER A 13 -28.72 33.58 -19.39
N SER A 14 -28.10 33.07 -20.46
CA SER A 14 -26.78 33.55 -20.91
C SER A 14 -26.79 34.54 -22.09
N ARG A 15 -27.96 35.05 -22.53
CA ARG A 15 -28.06 35.94 -23.71
C ARG A 15 -28.85 37.23 -23.49
N ILE A 16 -28.71 37.88 -22.34
CA ILE A 16 -29.26 39.23 -22.13
C ILE A 16 -28.29 40.05 -21.29
N GLY A 17 -27.50 40.92 -21.91
CA GLY A 17 -26.66 41.86 -21.16
C GLY A 17 -25.64 42.63 -22.00
N ALA A 18 -26.04 43.85 -22.39
CA ALA A 18 -25.17 45.00 -22.67
C ALA A 18 -24.54 45.12 -24.08
N SER A 19 -25.39 45.47 -25.06
CA SER A 19 -25.03 46.48 -26.07
C SER A 19 -25.35 47.87 -25.53
N ALA A 20 -24.36 48.71 -25.26
CA ALA A 20 -24.56 50.13 -24.97
C ALA A 20 -23.60 50.98 -25.80
N ASP A 21 -24.22 51.64 -26.77
CA ASP A 21 -23.81 52.75 -27.61
C ASP A 21 -23.07 53.88 -26.87
N ARG A 22 -22.05 54.44 -27.52
CA ARG A 22 -21.80 55.89 -27.50
C ARG A 22 -20.88 56.30 -28.63
N SER A 23 -21.49 56.81 -29.70
CA SER A 23 -20.83 57.69 -30.64
C SER A 23 -21.18 59.15 -30.38
N ARG A 24 -20.21 60.03 -30.63
CA ARG A 24 -20.34 61.44 -31.05
C ARG A 24 -20.43 62.54 -29.97
N GLY A 25 -19.43 63.41 -29.99
CA GLY A 25 -19.41 64.74 -29.36
C GLY A 25 -18.20 65.53 -29.84
N ASP A 26 -18.44 66.45 -30.78
CA ASP A 26 -17.48 67.34 -31.45
C ASP A 26 -16.85 68.40 -30.53
N ARG A 27 -15.57 68.70 -30.82
CA ARG A 27 -14.87 70.01 -30.87
C ARG A 27 -15.33 71.15 -29.92
N VAL A 28 -14.42 71.63 -29.07
CA VAL A 28 -14.06 73.07 -28.93
C VAL A 28 -12.62 73.17 -28.42
N GLY A 29 -11.80 74.00 -29.06
CA GLY A 29 -10.40 74.26 -28.68
C GLY A 29 -10.26 75.18 -27.47
N ALA A 30 -9.25 74.93 -26.65
CA ALA A 30 -8.69 75.90 -25.72
C ALA A 30 -7.19 75.65 -25.54
N ALA A 31 -6.43 76.64 -26.00
CA ALA A 31 -5.11 77.09 -25.58
C ALA A 31 -4.13 76.13 -24.86
N ALA A 32 -2.94 76.06 -25.45
CA ALA A 32 -1.73 75.51 -24.86
C ALA A 32 -1.42 76.09 -23.46
N ALA A 33 -1.18 75.20 -22.51
CA ALA A 33 -0.43 75.47 -21.28
C ALA A 33 0.82 74.56 -21.27
N PRO A 34 1.98 75.05 -20.80
CA PRO A 34 3.26 74.38 -21.00
C PRO A 34 3.35 73.08 -20.18
N ALA A 35 3.86 72.04 -20.83
CA ALA A 35 4.12 70.74 -20.25
C ALA A 35 5.07 70.85 -19.05
N SER A 36 4.54 70.73 -17.84
CA SER A 36 5.36 70.32 -16.69
C SER A 36 5.63 68.82 -16.87
N HIS A 37 6.84 68.50 -17.30
CA HIS A 37 7.39 67.15 -17.25
C HIS A 37 7.51 66.73 -15.77
N VAL A 38 6.41 66.26 -15.20
CA VAL A 38 6.48 65.35 -14.07
C VAL A 38 6.69 63.99 -14.71
N PRO A 39 7.88 63.35 -14.59
CA PRO A 39 8.03 61.99 -15.06
C PRO A 39 6.95 61.17 -14.36
N ALA A 40 6.07 60.54 -15.14
CA ALA A 40 5.14 59.57 -14.61
C ALA A 40 6.00 58.51 -13.94
N LEU A 41 6.04 58.51 -12.60
CA LEU A 41 6.58 57.42 -11.83
C LEU A 41 5.74 56.21 -12.23
N GLU A 42 6.27 55.45 -13.18
CA GLU A 42 5.76 54.13 -13.54
C GLU A 42 5.75 53.36 -12.24
N ARG A 43 4.54 53.25 -11.65
CA ARG A 43 4.35 52.54 -10.40
C ARG A 43 4.72 51.11 -10.71
N ALA A 44 5.94 50.71 -10.33
CA ALA A 44 6.37 49.33 -10.43
C ALA A 44 5.23 48.48 -9.83
N PRO A 45 4.77 47.44 -10.53
CA PRO A 45 3.69 46.61 -10.03
C PRO A 45 4.09 46.16 -8.63
N VAL A 46 3.28 46.55 -7.64
CA VAL A 46 3.49 46.15 -6.24
C VAL A 46 3.55 44.64 -6.26
N ALA A 47 4.74 44.08 -6.01
CA ALA A 47 4.95 42.65 -6.03
C ALA A 47 3.92 42.02 -5.07
N ALA A 48 3.07 41.15 -5.60
CA ALA A 48 2.11 40.42 -4.79
C ALA A 48 2.88 39.73 -3.65
N PRO A 49 2.38 39.76 -2.39
CA PRO A 49 3.08 39.14 -1.28
C PRO A 49 3.31 37.65 -1.59
N ALA A 50 4.53 37.21 -1.31
CA ALA A 50 5.00 35.85 -1.57
C ALA A 50 4.01 34.80 -1.03
N SER A 51 3.80 33.74 -1.82
CA SER A 51 2.91 32.61 -1.56
C SER A 51 2.84 32.24 -0.08
N THR A 52 1.67 32.38 0.54
CA THR A 52 1.37 31.72 1.80
C THR A 52 1.52 30.22 1.55
N VAL A 53 2.45 29.56 2.23
CA VAL A 53 2.61 28.11 2.14
C VAL A 53 1.28 27.50 2.57
N ASP A 54 0.55 26.89 1.62
CA ASP A 54 -0.71 26.25 1.92
C ASP A 54 -0.46 25.12 2.93
N PRO A 55 -1.02 25.18 4.15
CA PRO A 55 -0.77 24.17 5.18
C PRO A 55 -1.22 22.78 4.74
N ARG A 56 -2.22 22.70 3.85
CA ARG A 56 -2.68 21.46 3.21
C ARG A 56 -1.67 20.90 2.21
N ALA A 57 -0.98 21.76 1.46
CA ALA A 57 0.06 21.35 0.52
C ALA A 57 1.33 20.86 1.25
N LEU A 58 1.67 21.49 2.37
CA LEU A 58 2.74 21.05 3.26
C LEU A 58 2.40 19.71 3.91
N ALA A 59 1.18 19.56 4.45
CA ALA A 59 0.71 18.31 5.03
C ALA A 59 0.63 17.16 4.01
N ALA A 60 0.23 17.42 2.77
CA ALA A 60 0.24 16.42 1.71
C ALA A 60 1.67 15.95 1.35
N ARG A 61 2.65 16.85 1.43
CA ARG A 61 4.06 16.56 1.13
C ARG A 61 4.79 15.85 2.27
N PHE A 62 4.56 16.28 3.52
CA PHE A 62 5.27 15.78 4.70
C PHE A 62 4.48 14.75 5.52
N GLY A 63 3.16 14.66 5.32
CA GLY A 63 2.29 13.68 5.95
C GLY A 63 2.75 12.22 5.83
N PRO A 64 3.12 11.71 4.64
CA PRO A 64 3.59 10.32 4.53
C PRO A 64 4.90 10.09 5.30
N TRP A 65 5.81 11.08 5.32
CA TRP A 65 7.05 10.99 6.07
C TRP A 65 6.81 10.97 7.59
N LEU A 66 5.85 11.75 8.07
CA LEU A 66 5.46 11.72 9.48
C LEU A 66 4.92 10.35 9.89
N LEU A 67 4.09 9.72 9.04
CA LEU A 67 3.59 8.36 9.29
C LEU A 67 4.71 7.32 9.35
N VAL A 68 5.71 7.42 8.46
CA VAL A 68 6.88 6.53 8.47
C VAL A 68 7.70 6.69 9.75
N VAL A 69 7.93 7.93 10.19
CA VAL A 69 8.66 8.20 11.44
C VAL A 69 7.90 7.63 12.65
N VAL A 70 6.58 7.84 12.73
CA VAL A 70 5.75 7.28 13.79
C VAL A 70 5.80 5.75 13.77
N ALA A 71 5.69 5.12 12.60
CA ALA A 71 5.76 3.66 12.47
C ALA A 71 7.12 3.08 12.90
N LEU A 72 8.23 3.77 12.60
CA LEU A 72 9.58 3.36 13.00
C LEU A 72 9.82 3.53 14.51
N LEU A 73 9.23 4.55 15.14
CA LEU A 73 9.37 4.80 16.57
C LEU A 73 8.42 3.93 17.42
N PHE A 74 7.29 3.50 16.85
CA PHE A 74 6.30 2.67 17.52
C PHE A 74 6.87 1.43 18.25
N PRO A 75 7.73 0.58 17.65
CA PRO A 75 8.27 -0.58 18.36
C PRO A 75 9.09 -0.20 19.61
N MET A 76 9.78 0.96 19.58
CA MET A 76 10.54 1.44 20.73
C MET A 76 9.63 1.97 21.83
N ILE A 77 8.55 2.65 21.44
CA ILE A 77 7.54 3.17 22.38
C ILE A 77 6.81 2.01 23.06
N ASP A 78 6.35 1.02 22.28
CA ASP A 78 5.66 -0.19 22.79
C ASP A 78 6.55 -0.96 23.77
N ALA A 79 7.83 -1.16 23.44
CA ALA A 79 8.80 -1.81 24.32
C ALA A 79 9.08 -1.01 25.61
N SER A 80 9.15 0.32 25.52
CA SER A 80 9.44 1.19 26.67
C SER A 80 8.26 1.34 27.64
N LEU A 81 7.03 1.27 27.13
CA LEU A 81 5.80 1.47 27.89
C LEU A 81 5.07 0.17 28.25
N GLY A 82 5.49 -0.97 27.69
CA GLY A 82 4.90 -2.28 27.96
C GLY A 82 3.45 -2.41 27.50
N LEU A 83 3.08 -1.80 26.38
CA LEU A 83 1.67 -1.74 25.92
C LEU A 83 1.20 -3.03 25.23
N GLU A 84 2.12 -3.94 24.87
CA GLU A 84 1.86 -5.19 24.15
C GLU A 84 1.04 -5.02 22.86
N MET A 85 1.11 -3.84 22.24
CA MET A 85 0.29 -3.47 21.07
C MET A 85 0.88 -3.90 19.73
N MET A 86 2.07 -4.51 19.73
CA MET A 86 2.72 -5.00 18.51
C MET A 86 1.85 -5.96 17.70
N ASN A 87 1.32 -7.00 18.34
CA ASN A 87 0.52 -8.04 17.68
C ASN A 87 -0.76 -7.51 16.99
N PRO A 88 -1.62 -6.73 17.68
CA PRO A 88 -2.79 -6.14 17.03
C PRO A 88 -2.39 -5.14 15.94
N MET A 89 -1.31 -4.37 16.13
CA MET A 89 -0.83 -3.44 15.10
C MET A 89 -0.38 -4.16 13.82
N LEU A 90 0.38 -5.25 13.94
CA LEU A 90 0.80 -6.08 12.80
C LEU A 90 -0.42 -6.65 12.04
N ARG A 91 -1.46 -7.09 12.76
CA ARG A 91 -2.71 -7.59 12.15
C ARG A 91 -3.46 -6.49 11.38
N ILE A 92 -3.53 -5.29 11.95
CA ILE A 92 -4.15 -4.12 11.30
C ILE A 92 -3.36 -3.74 10.06
N LEU A 93 -2.03 -3.61 10.18
CA LEU A 93 -1.17 -3.20 9.06
C LEU A 93 -1.22 -4.21 7.92
N THR A 94 -1.19 -5.51 8.22
CA THR A 94 -1.34 -6.57 7.23
C THR A 94 -2.71 -6.48 6.55
N SER A 95 -3.79 -6.28 7.31
CA SER A 95 -5.13 -6.10 6.76
C SER A 95 -5.25 -4.86 5.86
N VAL A 96 -4.59 -3.76 6.22
CA VAL A 96 -4.52 -2.54 5.39
C VAL A 96 -3.75 -2.80 4.10
N MET A 97 -2.61 -3.50 4.15
CA MET A 97 -1.86 -3.89 2.96
C MET A 97 -2.71 -4.80 2.06
N LEU A 98 -3.48 -5.72 2.63
CA LEU A 98 -4.39 -6.59 1.88
C LEU A 98 -5.50 -5.79 1.20
N ALA A 99 -6.13 -4.85 1.92
CA ALA A 99 -7.16 -3.98 1.37
C ALA A 99 -6.61 -3.09 0.25
N LEU A 100 -5.41 -2.54 0.41
CA LEU A 100 -4.76 -1.71 -0.59
C LEU A 100 -4.40 -2.51 -1.85
N GLY A 101 -3.88 -3.73 -1.69
CA GLY A 101 -3.59 -4.63 -2.82
C GLY A 101 -4.84 -5.00 -3.59
N LEU A 102 -5.94 -5.35 -2.90
CA LEU A 102 -7.23 -5.62 -3.53
C LEU A 102 -7.78 -4.39 -4.27
N ASN A 103 -7.65 -3.18 -3.68
CA ASN A 103 -8.09 -1.94 -4.31
C ASN A 103 -7.34 -1.64 -5.60
N ILE A 104 -6.05 -1.97 -5.67
CA ILE A 104 -5.26 -1.85 -6.90
C ILE A 104 -5.79 -2.82 -7.96
N VAL A 105 -5.96 -4.09 -7.63
CA VAL A 105 -6.39 -5.11 -8.61
C VAL A 105 -7.78 -4.79 -9.15
N VAL A 106 -8.75 -4.55 -8.27
CA VAL A 106 -10.13 -4.23 -8.67
C VAL A 106 -10.19 -2.87 -9.36
N GLY A 107 -9.42 -1.87 -8.88
CA GLY A 107 -9.38 -0.53 -9.45
C GLY A 107 -8.82 -0.45 -10.86
N PHE A 108 -7.79 -1.24 -11.18
CA PHE A 108 -7.17 -1.26 -12.52
C PHE A 108 -7.81 -2.29 -13.46
N ALA A 109 -8.21 -3.47 -12.97
CA ALA A 109 -8.79 -4.51 -13.83
C ALA A 109 -10.30 -4.34 -14.03
N GLY A 110 -11.00 -3.65 -13.13
CA GLY A 110 -12.45 -3.45 -13.19
C GLY A 110 -13.27 -4.74 -13.05
N LEU A 111 -12.65 -5.82 -12.57
CA LEU A 111 -13.24 -7.14 -12.41
C LEU A 111 -13.22 -7.53 -10.93
N LEU A 112 -14.18 -8.34 -10.52
CA LEU A 112 -14.28 -8.87 -9.16
C LEU A 112 -13.18 -9.92 -8.94
N ASP A 113 -12.32 -9.67 -7.95
CA ASP A 113 -11.26 -10.59 -7.53
C ASP A 113 -11.57 -11.16 -6.14
N LEU A 114 -12.15 -12.37 -6.11
CA LEU A 114 -12.36 -13.14 -4.87
C LEU A 114 -11.19 -14.08 -4.55
N GLY A 115 -10.23 -14.21 -5.46
CA GLY A 115 -9.08 -15.11 -5.34
C GLY A 115 -7.89 -14.49 -4.61
N TYR A 116 -7.95 -13.20 -4.27
CA TYR A 116 -6.85 -12.44 -3.67
C TYR A 116 -6.17 -13.14 -2.47
N VAL A 117 -6.96 -13.76 -1.59
CA VAL A 117 -6.49 -14.46 -0.38
C VAL A 117 -5.58 -15.65 -0.72
N ALA A 118 -5.75 -16.28 -1.88
CA ALA A 118 -4.92 -17.39 -2.34
C ALA A 118 -3.46 -16.96 -2.56
N PHE A 119 -3.24 -15.82 -3.21
CA PHE A 119 -1.89 -15.30 -3.46
C PHE A 119 -1.21 -14.87 -2.16
N TRP A 120 -1.98 -14.29 -1.24
CA TRP A 120 -1.49 -13.99 0.10
C TRP A 120 -1.06 -15.26 0.85
N ALA A 121 -1.86 -16.32 0.82
CA ALA A 121 -1.52 -17.59 1.44
C ALA A 121 -0.23 -18.18 0.85
N ILE A 122 -0.10 -18.25 -0.47
CA ILE A 122 1.10 -18.78 -1.15
C ILE A 122 2.36 -18.00 -0.73
N GLY A 123 2.28 -16.66 -0.68
CA GLY A 123 3.39 -15.83 -0.22
C GLY A 123 3.74 -16.06 1.25
N ALA A 124 2.73 -16.09 2.14
CA ALA A 124 2.93 -16.31 3.57
C ALA A 124 3.54 -17.68 3.87
N TYR A 125 3.07 -18.75 3.20
CA TYR A 125 3.65 -20.09 3.34
C TYR A 125 5.06 -20.17 2.74
N CYS A 126 5.36 -19.45 1.66
CA CYS A 126 6.73 -19.38 1.13
C CYS A 126 7.70 -18.77 2.15
N VAL A 127 7.29 -17.71 2.85
CA VAL A 127 8.07 -17.15 3.96
C VAL A 127 8.20 -18.18 5.09
N GLY A 128 7.10 -18.83 5.50
CA GLY A 128 7.12 -19.84 6.55
C GLY A 128 8.03 -21.03 6.25
N TRP A 129 8.10 -21.48 5.00
CA TRP A 129 8.98 -22.55 4.57
C TRP A 129 10.46 -22.21 4.59
N LEU A 130 10.80 -20.92 4.47
CA LEU A 130 12.18 -20.45 4.32
C LEU A 130 12.74 -19.76 5.59
N ALA A 131 11.90 -19.52 6.59
CA ALA A 131 12.24 -18.86 7.85
C ALA A 131 11.80 -19.68 9.08
N SER A 132 11.67 -21.01 8.96
CA SER A 132 11.18 -21.85 10.06
C SER A 132 11.80 -23.25 10.05
N SER A 133 11.67 -23.93 11.19
CA SER A 133 12.08 -25.31 11.41
C SER A 133 11.10 -26.36 10.84
N GLN A 134 10.11 -25.93 10.04
CA GLN A 134 9.11 -26.80 9.42
C GLN A 134 9.73 -28.02 8.72
N PHE A 135 10.83 -27.81 7.98
CA PHE A 135 11.56 -28.88 7.29
C PHE A 135 12.76 -29.38 8.11
N SER A 136 12.49 -30.01 9.25
CA SER A 136 13.54 -30.49 10.17
C SER A 136 14.56 -31.46 9.54
N THR A 137 14.21 -32.13 8.44
CA THR A 137 15.07 -33.04 7.67
C THR A 137 16.15 -32.30 6.86
N ILE A 138 15.93 -31.05 6.47
CA ILE A 138 16.82 -30.28 5.60
C ILE A 138 17.41 -29.14 6.43
N LYS A 139 18.74 -29.03 6.46
CA LYS A 139 19.46 -27.95 7.17
C LYS A 139 20.06 -27.00 6.15
N VAL A 140 19.44 -25.84 5.96
CA VAL A 140 19.94 -24.79 5.06
C VAL A 140 19.88 -23.47 5.80
N HIS A 141 21.06 -22.90 6.06
CA HIS A 141 21.20 -21.60 6.70
C HIS A 141 21.95 -20.68 5.73
N VAL A 142 21.33 -19.59 5.30
CA VAL A 142 21.97 -18.60 4.43
C VAL A 142 21.70 -17.22 4.97
N MET A 143 22.77 -16.57 5.47
CA MET A 143 22.73 -15.19 5.96
C MET A 143 21.63 -14.96 7.01
N SER A 144 21.20 -16.02 7.70
CA SER A 144 20.30 -15.93 8.84
C SER A 144 21.12 -15.65 10.09
N GLY A 145 20.62 -14.78 10.97
CA GLY A 145 21.20 -14.55 12.30
C GLY A 145 21.09 -15.75 13.24
N MET A 146 20.41 -16.82 12.83
CA MET A 146 20.14 -18.00 13.64
C MET A 146 21.30 -19.03 13.61
N ASP A 147 21.48 -19.76 14.70
CA ASP A 147 22.54 -20.77 14.83
C ASP A 147 22.44 -21.88 13.76
N HIS A 148 23.58 -22.21 13.15
CA HIS A 148 23.69 -23.26 12.11
C HIS A 148 23.38 -24.69 12.63
N GLY A 149 23.15 -24.84 13.94
CA GLY A 149 22.79 -26.12 14.57
C GLY A 149 21.30 -26.41 14.58
N ILE A 150 20.45 -25.41 14.35
CA ILE A 150 18.99 -25.55 14.43
C ILE A 150 18.48 -26.28 13.18
N PRO A 151 17.65 -27.34 13.32
CA PRO A 151 17.12 -28.05 12.17
C PRO A 151 16.05 -27.20 11.45
N GLY A 152 16.22 -26.99 10.14
CA GLY A 152 15.27 -26.21 9.35
C GLY A 152 15.90 -25.46 8.18
N VAL A 153 15.05 -24.67 7.51
CA VAL A 153 15.49 -23.73 6.49
C VAL A 153 15.36 -22.33 7.06
N HIS A 154 16.51 -21.67 7.18
CA HIS A 154 16.66 -20.37 7.83
C HIS A 154 17.40 -19.42 6.86
N LEU A 155 16.65 -18.64 6.11
CA LEU A 155 17.18 -17.62 5.19
C LEU A 155 17.00 -16.21 5.77
N SER A 156 17.87 -15.29 5.37
CA SER A 156 17.67 -13.87 5.68
C SER A 156 16.37 -13.34 5.05
N ILE A 157 15.65 -12.50 5.79
CA ILE A 157 14.41 -11.85 5.32
C ILE A 157 14.59 -11.11 3.99
N TRP A 158 15.77 -10.53 3.77
CA TRP A 158 16.12 -9.80 2.55
C TRP A 158 16.18 -10.68 1.31
N LEU A 159 16.52 -11.96 1.48
CA LEU A 159 16.52 -12.94 0.40
C LEU A 159 15.15 -13.60 0.25
N ILE A 160 14.43 -13.78 1.35
CA ILE A 160 13.08 -14.34 1.34
C ILE A 160 12.12 -13.44 0.56
N PHE A 161 12.16 -12.12 0.74
CA PHE A 161 11.26 -11.21 0.02
C PHE A 161 11.28 -11.36 -1.51
N PRO A 162 12.43 -11.29 -2.21
CA PRO A 162 12.46 -11.48 -3.66
C PRO A 162 12.11 -12.91 -4.06
N ILE A 163 12.52 -13.93 -3.29
CA ILE A 163 12.16 -15.33 -3.59
C ILE A 163 10.66 -15.52 -3.49
N ALA A 164 10.03 -15.07 -2.40
CA ALA A 164 8.59 -15.15 -2.19
C ALA A 164 7.84 -14.37 -3.27
N ALA A 165 8.30 -13.18 -3.64
CA ALA A 165 7.72 -12.41 -4.73
C ALA A 165 7.77 -13.17 -6.07
N VAL A 166 8.90 -13.79 -6.40
CA VAL A 166 9.05 -14.60 -7.63
C VAL A 166 8.16 -15.83 -7.58
N VAL A 167 8.13 -16.57 -6.46
CA VAL A 167 7.28 -17.76 -6.30
C VAL A 167 5.80 -17.39 -6.44
N THR A 168 5.34 -16.36 -5.73
CA THR A 168 3.95 -15.88 -5.83
C THR A 168 3.63 -15.39 -7.24
N ALA A 169 4.56 -14.70 -7.92
CA ALA A 169 4.37 -14.28 -9.32
C ALA A 169 4.27 -15.48 -10.28
N LEU A 170 5.08 -16.51 -10.09
CA LEU A 170 5.03 -17.75 -10.89
C LEU A 170 3.67 -18.45 -10.72
N PHE A 171 3.19 -18.61 -9.48
CA PHE A 171 1.86 -19.14 -9.22
C PHE A 171 0.76 -18.22 -9.77
N GLY A 172 0.95 -16.91 -9.71
CA GLY A 172 0.08 -15.91 -10.34
C GLY A 172 -0.06 -16.11 -11.83
N VAL A 173 1.05 -16.30 -12.54
CA VAL A 173 1.04 -16.57 -13.99
C VAL A 173 0.43 -17.94 -14.28
N LEU A 174 0.78 -18.97 -13.51
CA LEU A 174 0.29 -20.33 -13.70
C LEU A 174 -1.23 -20.44 -13.52
N LEU A 175 -1.78 -19.77 -12.50
CA LEU A 175 -3.21 -19.75 -12.22
C LEU A 175 -3.97 -18.69 -13.04
N GLY A 176 -3.32 -17.58 -13.38
CA GLY A 176 -3.91 -16.51 -14.20
C GLY A 176 -3.97 -16.82 -15.69
N ALA A 177 -3.00 -17.55 -16.24
CA ALA A 177 -2.98 -17.92 -17.66
C ALA A 177 -4.26 -18.60 -18.16
N PRO A 178 -4.85 -19.59 -17.44
CA PRO A 178 -6.12 -20.19 -17.86
C PRO A 178 -7.33 -19.24 -17.73
N THR A 179 -7.31 -18.27 -16.81
CA THR A 179 -8.46 -17.37 -16.58
C THR A 179 -8.56 -16.23 -17.59
N LEU A 180 -7.46 -15.88 -18.26
CA LEU A 180 -7.44 -14.85 -19.32
C LEU A 180 -8.41 -15.15 -20.48
N ARG A 181 -8.84 -16.40 -20.65
CA ARG A 181 -9.81 -16.81 -21.68
C ARG A 181 -11.27 -16.59 -21.25
N LEU A 182 -11.52 -16.28 -19.98
CA LEU A 182 -12.85 -16.09 -19.40
C LEU A 182 -13.17 -14.60 -19.26
N ARG A 183 -14.44 -14.25 -19.33
CA ARG A 183 -14.91 -12.85 -19.23
C ARG A 183 -16.13 -12.75 -18.33
N GLY A 184 -16.28 -11.60 -17.68
CA GLY A 184 -17.44 -11.29 -16.85
C GLY A 184 -17.63 -12.31 -15.73
N ASP A 185 -18.82 -12.90 -15.65
CA ASP A 185 -19.25 -13.79 -14.57
C ASP A 185 -18.43 -15.08 -14.49
N TYR A 186 -17.94 -15.58 -15.63
CA TYR A 186 -17.09 -16.77 -15.66
C TYR A 186 -15.74 -16.54 -14.98
N LEU A 187 -15.21 -15.32 -15.09
CA LEU A 187 -13.99 -14.96 -14.38
C LEU A 187 -14.23 -14.96 -12.87
N ALA A 188 -15.34 -14.34 -12.43
CA ALA A 188 -15.72 -14.27 -11.02
C ALA A 188 -15.85 -15.67 -10.38
N ILE A 189 -16.57 -16.59 -11.02
CA ILE A 189 -16.74 -17.98 -10.54
C ILE A 189 -15.38 -18.67 -10.34
N VAL A 190 -14.47 -18.49 -11.27
CA VAL A 190 -13.15 -19.12 -11.20
C VAL A 190 -12.28 -18.49 -10.11
N THR A 191 -12.36 -17.18 -9.89
CA THR A 191 -11.65 -16.54 -8.76
C THR A 191 -12.15 -17.02 -7.40
N LEU A 192 -13.46 -17.25 -7.26
CA LEU A 192 -14.05 -17.85 -6.05
C LEU A 192 -13.51 -19.28 -5.85
N GLY A 193 -13.52 -20.08 -6.92
CA GLY A 193 -12.97 -21.44 -6.89
C GLY A 193 -11.52 -21.47 -6.40
N PHE A 194 -10.66 -20.61 -6.94
CA PHE A 194 -9.27 -20.51 -6.46
C PHE A 194 -9.16 -19.99 -5.03
N GLY A 195 -10.00 -19.01 -4.67
CA GLY A 195 -10.08 -18.46 -3.32
C GLY A 195 -10.44 -19.50 -2.25
N GLU A 196 -11.17 -20.55 -2.61
CA GLU A 196 -11.49 -21.65 -1.70
C GLU A 196 -10.49 -22.83 -1.80
N ILE A 197 -10.08 -23.19 -3.01
CA ILE A 197 -9.18 -24.35 -3.24
C ILE A 197 -7.84 -24.14 -2.54
N ILE A 198 -7.23 -22.97 -2.66
CA ILE A 198 -5.86 -22.75 -2.17
C ILE A 198 -5.80 -22.83 -0.64
N PRO A 199 -6.63 -22.11 0.15
CA PRO A 199 -6.69 -22.30 1.59
C PRO A 199 -7.07 -23.73 2.01
N SER A 200 -7.92 -24.40 1.24
CA SER A 200 -8.27 -25.81 1.51
C SER A 200 -7.06 -26.73 1.36
N VAL A 201 -6.26 -26.57 0.30
CA VAL A 201 -5.01 -27.32 0.10
C VAL A 201 -4.03 -27.09 1.26
N PHE A 202 -3.89 -25.84 1.71
CA PHE A 202 -3.01 -25.54 2.84
C PHE A 202 -3.54 -26.10 4.18
N ARG A 203 -4.85 -26.06 4.43
CA ARG A 203 -5.42 -26.64 5.67
C ARG A 203 -5.34 -28.17 5.73
N ASN A 204 -5.38 -28.84 4.58
CA ASN A 204 -5.22 -30.29 4.46
C ASN A 204 -3.76 -30.70 4.12
N GLY A 205 -2.82 -29.75 4.21
CA GLY A 205 -1.44 -29.96 3.78
C GLY A 205 -0.53 -30.57 4.85
N ASP A 206 -1.10 -31.13 5.91
CA ASP A 206 -0.41 -31.80 7.02
C ASP A 206 -0.04 -33.25 6.68
N ASP A 207 -0.76 -33.90 5.79
CA ASP A 207 -0.45 -35.23 5.27
C ASP A 207 -0.53 -35.30 3.73
N ILE A 208 0.32 -34.54 3.05
CA ILE A 208 0.49 -34.69 1.60
C ILE A 208 1.59 -35.71 1.35
N LEU A 209 1.21 -36.88 0.85
CA LEU A 209 2.13 -37.97 0.50
C LEU A 209 3.01 -38.41 1.70
N GLY A 210 2.49 -38.38 2.93
CA GLY A 210 3.23 -38.74 4.14
C GLY A 210 4.18 -37.66 4.66
N ARG A 211 4.08 -36.41 4.16
CA ARG A 211 4.92 -35.28 4.58
C ARG A 211 4.07 -34.10 5.01
N ASN A 212 4.41 -33.54 6.17
CA ASN A 212 3.79 -32.33 6.69
C ASN A 212 4.40 -31.08 6.03
N LEU A 213 3.70 -30.53 5.05
CA LEU A 213 4.15 -29.34 4.33
C LEU A 213 3.70 -28.05 5.00
N THR A 214 2.53 -28.02 5.61
CA THR A 214 1.84 -26.75 5.96
C THR A 214 1.45 -26.64 7.43
N ASN A 215 1.62 -27.72 8.17
CA ASN A 215 1.12 -27.90 9.53
C ASN A 215 -0.41 -27.77 9.64
N GLY A 216 -1.12 -28.00 8.53
CA GLY A 216 -2.57 -28.05 8.45
C GLY A 216 -3.23 -26.77 8.93
N THR A 217 -4.21 -26.90 9.83
CA THR A 217 -4.96 -25.76 10.39
C THR A 217 -4.15 -24.90 11.34
N ALA A 218 -3.12 -25.45 12.00
CA ALA A 218 -2.29 -24.70 12.95
C ALA A 218 -1.36 -23.70 12.25
N GLY A 219 -1.02 -23.96 10.98
CA GLY A 219 -0.07 -23.15 10.22
C GLY A 219 1.37 -23.23 10.76
N ILE A 220 2.28 -22.52 10.09
CA ILE A 220 3.69 -22.48 10.46
C ILE A 220 3.91 -21.37 11.49
N SER A 221 4.47 -21.71 12.64
CA SER A 221 4.75 -20.79 13.75
C SER A 221 6.24 -20.79 14.09
N GLY A 222 6.68 -19.82 14.91
CA GLY A 222 8.11 -19.68 15.27
C GLY A 222 8.94 -19.25 14.07
N LEU A 223 8.54 -18.16 13.42
CA LEU A 223 9.30 -17.58 12.32
C LEU A 223 10.57 -16.90 12.86
N ASP A 224 11.66 -17.07 12.12
CA ASP A 224 12.91 -16.37 12.37
C ASP A 224 12.67 -14.88 12.42
N ALA A 225 13.29 -14.24 13.40
CA ALA A 225 13.28 -12.81 13.46
C ALA A 225 14.01 -12.20 12.26
N PRO A 226 13.53 -11.06 11.74
CA PRO A 226 14.28 -10.33 10.73
C PRO A 226 15.70 -10.06 11.26
N SER A 227 16.71 -10.37 10.46
CA SER A 227 18.10 -10.06 10.77
C SER A 227 18.69 -9.31 9.58
N MET A 228 19.56 -8.34 9.86
CA MET A 228 20.27 -7.59 8.82
C MET A 228 21.42 -8.40 8.18
N GLY A 229 21.42 -9.73 8.35
CA GLY A 229 22.43 -10.64 7.82
C GLY A 229 23.74 -10.70 8.61
N GLY A 230 23.76 -10.24 9.87
CA GLY A 230 24.86 -10.42 10.81
C GLY A 230 24.58 -11.54 11.83
N PRO A 231 25.60 -12.05 12.56
CA PRO A 231 25.39 -13.00 13.66
C PRO A 231 24.41 -12.42 14.68
N ALA A 232 23.53 -13.25 15.26
CA ALA A 232 22.66 -12.81 16.33
C ALA A 232 23.50 -12.24 17.48
N VAL A 233 23.37 -10.93 17.68
CA VAL A 233 23.93 -10.28 18.86
C VAL A 233 22.96 -10.57 20.00
N ASP A 234 23.44 -11.20 21.08
CA ASP A 234 22.71 -11.32 22.35
C ASP A 234 22.22 -9.93 22.76
N ASN A 235 20.90 -9.77 22.87
CA ASN A 235 20.27 -8.51 23.27
C ASN A 235 19.47 -8.67 24.56
N SER A 236 20.17 -9.04 25.64
CA SER A 236 19.69 -8.95 27.03
C SER A 236 19.11 -7.58 27.45
N LEU A 237 19.20 -6.54 26.61
CA LEU A 237 18.65 -5.19 26.83
C LEU A 237 17.42 -4.85 25.96
N GLY A 238 16.87 -5.79 25.18
CA GLY A 238 15.63 -5.57 24.40
C GLY A 238 15.72 -4.55 23.26
N VAL A 239 16.90 -3.97 23.02
CA VAL A 239 17.17 -2.98 21.96
C VAL A 239 18.34 -3.47 21.11
N GLY A 240 18.05 -4.42 20.23
CA GLY A 240 19.02 -5.05 19.35
C GLY A 240 18.81 -4.67 17.90
N TRP A 241 19.70 -3.86 17.33
CA TRP A 241 19.67 -3.46 15.90
C TRP A 241 19.93 -4.63 14.92
N GLY A 242 20.23 -5.83 15.42
CA GLY A 242 20.67 -6.98 14.61
C GLY A 242 19.78 -8.22 14.64
N THR A 243 18.90 -8.38 15.62
CA THR A 243 18.01 -9.55 15.73
C THR A 243 16.79 -9.14 16.54
N TRP A 244 15.63 -9.08 15.87
CA TRP A 244 14.35 -8.87 16.55
C TRP A 244 13.98 -10.13 17.34
N GLY A 245 13.07 -10.07 18.31
CA GLY A 245 12.64 -11.29 19.02
C GLY A 245 11.95 -12.29 18.09
N PRO A 246 11.82 -13.58 18.47
CA PRO A 246 11.03 -14.54 17.71
C PRO A 246 9.61 -14.00 17.52
N LEU A 247 9.14 -13.97 16.28
CA LEU A 247 7.77 -13.54 15.97
C LEU A 247 6.82 -14.68 16.33
N ASN A 248 6.30 -14.66 17.55
CA ASN A 248 5.20 -15.54 17.95
C ASN A 248 3.87 -14.96 17.41
N LEU A 249 3.66 -15.14 16.11
CA LEU A 249 2.40 -14.82 15.46
C LEU A 249 1.36 -15.86 15.87
N SER A 250 0.41 -15.44 16.70
CA SER A 250 -0.80 -16.24 16.93
C SER A 250 -1.58 -16.38 15.62
N PRO A 251 -2.10 -17.58 15.31
CA PRO A 251 -2.96 -17.78 14.14
C PRO A 251 -4.08 -16.74 14.08
N TRP A 252 -4.40 -16.28 12.87
CA TRP A 252 -5.32 -15.16 12.61
C TRP A 252 -6.79 -15.59 12.51
N TYR A 253 -7.13 -16.76 13.05
CA TYR A 253 -8.49 -17.29 13.15
C TYR A 253 -8.94 -17.39 14.62
#